data_AF-A0A537VJN6-F1
#
_entry.id   AF-A0A537VJN6-F1
#
_cell.length_a   1.000
_cell.length_b   1.000
_cell.length_c   1.000
_cell.angle_alpha   90.00
_cell.angle_beta   90.00
_cell.angle_gamma   90.00
#
_symmetry.space_group_name_H-M   'P 1'
#
loop_
_entity.id
_entity.type
_entity.pdbx_description
1 polymer ?
#
loop_
_entity_poly.entity_id
_entity_poly.type
_entity_poly.pdbx_seq_one_letter_code
_entity_poly.pdbx_strand_id
1 'polypeptide(L)'
;MNRFTRSHDDRGQILVIVAGSLLVIVALVGLVIDGGFAWGQQRTTQNAADAAAEAGALQLAENVAGVSPARTDANVSSAVNASGQANGIGNPSACYTNAAGQPITSAGVSTGNPSSCNGAAIVGIVGTIPPNAAGVRSVGSKTFNTFLMRAVGVGQLTTTATATARAGYKVDTCSASSGCFILPVTVPVTTVTCDGSNNPVPANPPTPYVTGQLYVLPLCKNGPGNVGWIDWTPTAGGSS
;
A
#
# COMPACT_ATOMS: atom_id res chain seq x y z
N MET A 1 -74.71 -36.02 -11.20
CA MET A 1 -73.74 -35.09 -10.59
C MET A 1 -72.39 -35.33 -11.26
N ASN A 2 -72.03 -34.53 -12.26
CA ASN A 2 -70.77 -34.68 -12.97
C ASN A 2 -69.63 -34.03 -12.18
N ARG A 3 -68.66 -34.84 -11.76
CA ARG A 3 -67.42 -34.41 -11.12
C ARG A 3 -66.48 -33.91 -12.21
N PHE A 4 -66.24 -32.60 -12.29
CA PHE A 4 -65.18 -32.04 -13.12
C PHE A 4 -63.83 -32.48 -12.54
N THR A 5 -63.16 -33.43 -13.19
CA THR A 5 -61.77 -33.76 -12.90
C THR A 5 -60.89 -32.63 -13.44
N ARG A 6 -60.40 -31.80 -12.52
CA ARG A 6 -59.39 -30.77 -12.80
C ARG A 6 -58.09 -31.48 -13.15
N SER A 7 -57.80 -31.63 -14.44
CA SER A 7 -56.49 -32.05 -14.93
C SER A 7 -55.48 -31.01 -14.43
N HIS A 8 -54.64 -31.41 -13.47
CA HIS A 8 -53.53 -30.58 -13.02
C HIS A 8 -52.50 -30.55 -14.14
N ASP A 9 -52.15 -29.33 -14.52
CA ASP A 9 -51.29 -29.03 -15.66
C ASP A 9 -49.82 -29.22 -15.25
N ASP A 10 -49.39 -30.46 -15.07
CA ASP A 10 -48.04 -30.83 -14.60
C ASP A 10 -46.92 -30.42 -15.61
N ARG A 11 -47.29 -29.97 -16.81
CA ARG A 11 -46.35 -29.55 -17.86
C ARG A 11 -45.65 -28.22 -17.53
N GLY A 12 -46.21 -27.39 -16.64
CA GLY A 12 -45.60 -26.12 -16.22
C GLY A 12 -44.54 -26.25 -15.12
N GLN A 13 -44.57 -27.33 -14.33
CA GLN A 13 -43.72 -27.48 -13.15
C GLN A 13 -42.25 -27.76 -13.50
N ILE A 14 -42.01 -28.53 -14.57
CA ILE A 14 -40.66 -28.86 -15.04
C ILE A 14 -39.90 -27.59 -15.42
N LEU A 15 -40.57 -26.61 -16.03
CA LEU A 15 -39.96 -25.33 -16.39
C LEU A 15 -39.43 -24.58 -15.16
N VAL A 16 -40.21 -24.56 -14.07
CA VAL A 16 -39.82 -23.90 -12.82
C VAL A 16 -38.62 -24.59 -12.17
N ILE A 17 -38.62 -25.93 -12.14
CA ILE A 17 -37.50 -26.71 -11.56
C ILE A 17 -36.22 -26.50 -12.37
N VAL A 18 -36.30 -26.55 -13.70
CA VAL A 18 -35.15 -26.34 -14.59
C VAL A 18 -34.64 -24.90 -14.52
N ALA A 19 -35.53 -23.91 -14.52
CA ALA A 19 -35.14 -22.51 -14.36
C ALA A 19 -34.46 -22.27 -12.99
N GLY A 20 -34.99 -22.86 -11.92
CA GLY A 20 -34.39 -22.81 -10.60
C GLY A 20 -33.02 -23.48 -10.53
N SER A 21 -32.87 -24.68 -11.11
CA SER A 21 -31.58 -25.39 -11.10
C SER A 21 -30.52 -24.66 -11.93
N LEU A 22 -30.89 -24.09 -13.08
CA LEU A 22 -30.01 -23.23 -13.88
C LEU A 22 -29.54 -22.02 -13.09
N LEU A 23 -30.43 -21.36 -12.34
CA LEU A 23 -30.06 -20.23 -11.48
C LEU A 23 -29.02 -20.65 -10.43
N VAL A 24 -29.21 -21.81 -9.78
CA VAL A 24 -28.26 -22.34 -8.80
C VAL A 24 -26.90 -22.64 -9.42
N ILE A 25 -26.87 -23.27 -10.61
CA ILE A 25 -25.62 -23.54 -11.32
C ILE A 25 -24.90 -22.24 -11.68
N VAL A 26 -25.62 -21.24 -12.22
CA VAL A 26 -25.06 -19.92 -12.53
C VAL A 26 -24.52 -19.23 -11.28
N ALA A 27 -25.21 -19.37 -10.14
CA ALA A 27 -24.75 -18.83 -8.86
C ALA A 27 -23.42 -19.47 -8.41
N LEU A 28 -23.30 -20.80 -8.51
CA LEU A 28 -22.10 -21.54 -8.13
C LEU A 28 -20.92 -21.22 -9.05
N VAL A 29 -21.15 -21.18 -10.37
CA VAL A 29 -20.11 -20.79 -11.34
C VAL A 29 -19.70 -19.34 -11.14
N GLY A 30 -20.66 -18.46 -10.88
CA GLY A 30 -20.38 -17.06 -10.57
C GLY A 30 -19.55 -16.91 -9.31
N LEU A 31 -19.86 -17.63 -8.24
CA LEU A 31 -19.05 -17.61 -7.03
C LEU A 31 -17.59 -18.01 -7.29
N VAL A 32 -17.35 -19.04 -8.12
CA VAL A 32 -15.98 -19.48 -8.45
C VAL A 32 -15.24 -18.44 -9.29
N ILE A 33 -15.87 -17.92 -10.35
CA ILE A 33 -15.23 -16.99 -11.29
C ILE A 33 -15.06 -15.60 -10.65
N ASP A 34 -16.14 -15.02 -10.14
CA ASP A 34 -16.12 -13.69 -9.53
C ASP A 34 -15.31 -13.70 -8.22
N GLY A 35 -15.35 -14.78 -7.44
CA GLY A 35 -14.53 -14.95 -6.25
C GLY A 35 -13.03 -15.02 -6.57
N GLY A 36 -12.65 -15.77 -7.61
CA GLY A 36 -11.26 -15.82 -8.08
C GLY A 36 -10.77 -14.47 -8.59
N PHE A 37 -11.60 -13.76 -9.35
CA PHE A 37 -11.29 -12.40 -9.81
C PHE A 37 -11.14 -11.42 -8.63
N ALA A 38 -12.04 -11.48 -7.65
CA ALA A 38 -11.99 -10.64 -6.45
C ALA A 38 -10.70 -10.85 -5.65
N TRP A 39 -10.22 -12.09 -5.53
CA TRP A 39 -8.94 -12.39 -4.88
C TRP A 39 -7.75 -11.72 -5.59
N GLY A 40 -7.74 -11.74 -6.93
CA GLY A 40 -6.73 -11.01 -7.72
C GLY A 40 -6.79 -9.50 -7.51
N GLN A 41 -8.01 -8.94 -7.45
CA GLN A 41 -8.21 -7.52 -7.16
C GLN A 41 -7.77 -7.15 -5.73
N GLN A 42 -7.92 -8.04 -4.75
CA GLN A 42 -7.46 -7.79 -3.38
C GLN A 42 -5.94 -7.59 -3.33
N ARG A 43 -5.15 -8.42 -4.02
CA ARG A 43 -3.69 -8.25 -4.10
C ARG A 43 -3.29 -6.94 -4.78
N THR A 44 -4.00 -6.60 -5.86
CA THR A 44 -3.78 -5.33 -6.57
C THR A 44 -4.10 -4.13 -5.67
N THR A 45 -5.20 -4.20 -4.91
CA THR A 45 -5.61 -3.15 -3.96
C THR A 45 -4.61 -3.02 -2.81
N GLN A 46 -4.04 -4.14 -2.33
CA GLN A 46 -3.00 -4.12 -1.30
C GLN A 46 -1.73 -3.44 -1.79
N ASN A 47 -1.19 -3.87 -2.95
CA ASN A 47 -0.01 -3.25 -3.55
C ASN A 47 -0.24 -1.74 -3.81
N ALA A 48 -1.45 -1.36 -4.23
CA ALA A 48 -1.81 0.03 -4.43
C ALA A 48 -1.83 0.83 -3.11
N ALA A 49 -2.37 0.26 -2.04
CA ALA A 49 -2.37 0.89 -0.72
C ALA A 49 -0.93 1.04 -0.18
N ASP A 50 -0.09 0.01 -0.36
CA ASP A 50 1.32 0.02 0.04
C ASP A 50 2.08 1.13 -0.69
N ALA A 51 1.93 1.22 -2.02
CA ALA A 51 2.53 2.28 -2.82
C ALA A 51 2.02 3.68 -2.43
N ALA A 52 0.75 3.83 -2.06
CA ALA A 52 0.20 5.11 -1.62
C ALA A 52 0.74 5.51 -0.24
N ALA A 53 0.84 4.56 0.70
CA ALA A 53 1.44 4.80 2.00
C ALA A 53 2.93 5.17 1.87
N GLU A 54 3.68 4.45 1.04
CA GLU A 54 5.10 4.71 0.77
C GLU A 54 5.32 6.09 0.14
N ALA A 55 4.50 6.48 -0.83
CA ALA A 55 4.57 7.81 -1.43
C ALA A 55 4.38 8.94 -0.40
N GLY A 56 3.45 8.76 0.54
CA GLY A 56 3.26 9.71 1.65
C GLY A 56 4.43 9.70 2.65
N ALA A 57 4.92 8.52 3.03
CA ALA A 57 6.04 8.38 3.94
C ALA A 57 7.34 8.94 3.33
N LEU A 58 7.55 8.83 2.02
CA LEU A 58 8.70 9.43 1.34
C LEU A 58 8.77 10.95 1.54
N GLN A 59 7.63 11.64 1.50
CA GLN A 59 7.59 13.09 1.78
C GLN A 59 8.02 13.41 3.21
N LEU A 60 7.69 12.54 4.18
CA LEU A 60 8.18 12.67 5.55
C LEU A 60 9.69 12.39 5.63
N ALA A 61 10.19 11.39 4.91
CA ALA A 61 11.60 11.05 4.87
C ALA A 61 12.44 12.19 4.27
N GLU A 62 11.95 12.86 3.23
CA GLU A 62 12.60 14.04 2.64
C GLU A 62 12.70 15.20 3.64
N ASN A 63 11.67 15.42 4.47
CA ASN A 63 11.74 16.41 5.56
C ASN A 63 12.82 16.06 6.59
N VAL A 64 12.91 14.78 6.96
CA VAL A 64 13.98 14.30 7.83
C VAL A 64 15.34 14.50 7.17
N ALA A 65 15.42 14.37 5.85
CA ALA A 65 16.60 14.65 5.04
C ALA A 65 16.95 16.14 4.90
N GLY A 66 16.12 17.05 5.43
CA GLY A 66 16.37 18.49 5.40
C GLY A 66 16.18 19.13 4.02
N VAL A 67 15.29 18.58 3.17
CA VAL A 67 14.99 19.20 1.88
C VAL A 67 14.46 20.62 2.06
N SER A 68 14.84 21.52 1.14
CA SER A 68 14.38 22.90 1.09
C SER A 68 13.72 23.20 -0.26
N PRO A 69 12.46 23.67 -0.31
CA PRO A 69 11.58 23.91 0.84
C PRO A 69 11.13 22.60 1.51
N ALA A 70 10.82 22.67 2.81
CA ALA A 70 10.26 21.55 3.55
C ALA A 70 8.92 21.10 2.91
N ARG A 71 8.70 19.79 2.86
CA ARG A 71 7.44 19.18 2.44
C ARG A 71 6.35 19.53 3.44
N THR A 72 5.18 19.81 2.90
CA THR A 72 3.96 20.17 3.63
C THR A 72 2.94 19.04 3.60
N ASP A 73 1.87 19.15 4.38
CA ASP A 73 0.73 18.23 4.33
C ASP A 73 0.12 18.12 2.92
N ALA A 74 0.14 19.21 2.15
CA ALA A 74 -0.31 19.21 0.76
C ALA A 74 0.61 18.38 -0.16
N ASN A 75 1.92 18.33 0.11
CA ASN A 75 2.83 17.47 -0.63
C ASN A 75 2.57 15.99 -0.31
N VAL A 76 2.34 15.67 0.97
CA VAL A 76 1.98 14.31 1.42
C VAL A 76 0.66 13.87 0.76
N SER A 77 -0.39 14.69 0.83
CA SER A 77 -1.69 14.37 0.26
C SER A 77 -1.64 14.23 -1.26
N SER A 78 -0.90 15.11 -1.95
CA SER A 78 -0.70 15.01 -3.40
C SER A 78 0.04 13.72 -3.77
N ALA A 79 1.07 13.32 -3.02
CA ALA A 79 1.83 12.09 -3.30
C ALA A 79 0.98 10.83 -3.08
N VAL A 80 0.24 10.78 -1.97
CA VAL A 80 -0.70 9.69 -1.65
C VAL A 80 -1.78 9.55 -2.74
N ASN A 81 -2.40 10.67 -3.13
CA ASN A 81 -3.45 10.66 -4.15
C ASN A 81 -2.91 10.31 -5.54
N ALA A 82 -1.77 10.87 -5.94
CA ALA A 82 -1.15 10.55 -7.23
C ALA A 82 -0.81 9.06 -7.33
N SER A 83 -0.24 8.48 -6.28
CA SER A 83 0.05 7.04 -6.21
C SER A 83 -1.24 6.21 -6.22
N GLY A 84 -2.26 6.61 -5.47
CA GLY A 84 -3.55 5.93 -5.46
C GLY A 84 -4.25 5.93 -6.82
N GLN A 85 -4.22 7.05 -7.53
CA GLN A 85 -4.78 7.19 -8.88
C GLN A 85 -4.01 6.33 -9.89
N ALA A 86 -2.67 6.37 -9.85
CA ALA A 86 -1.82 5.56 -10.72
C ALA A 86 -2.04 4.05 -10.53
N ASN A 87 -2.42 3.61 -9.32
CA ASN A 87 -2.66 2.21 -8.99
C ASN A 87 -4.14 1.81 -8.96
N GLY A 88 -5.06 2.70 -9.35
CA GLY A 88 -6.48 2.38 -9.53
C GLY A 88 -7.29 2.24 -8.24
N ILE A 89 -6.87 2.88 -7.14
CA ILE A 89 -7.63 3.01 -5.89
C ILE A 89 -8.15 4.44 -5.65
N GLY A 90 -7.97 5.35 -6.62
CA GLY A 90 -8.47 6.72 -6.57
C GLY A 90 -7.71 7.60 -5.58
N ASN A 91 -8.45 8.36 -4.75
CA ASN A 91 -7.90 9.18 -3.68
C ASN A 91 -8.07 8.44 -2.35
N PRO A 92 -7.10 7.59 -1.94
CA PRO A 92 -7.23 6.82 -0.71
C PRO A 92 -7.25 7.75 0.51
N SER A 93 -7.96 7.31 1.55
CA SER A 93 -7.92 7.99 2.84
C SER A 93 -6.59 7.70 3.53
N ALA A 94 -5.92 8.71 4.06
CA ALA A 94 -4.64 8.52 4.74
C ALA A 94 -4.55 9.29 6.06
N CYS A 95 -3.81 8.75 7.02
CA CYS A 95 -3.53 9.40 8.29
C CYS A 95 -2.06 9.28 8.70
N TYR A 96 -1.60 10.21 9.52
CA TYR A 96 -0.24 10.20 10.05
C TYR A 96 -0.08 9.16 11.16
N THR A 97 1.10 8.55 11.23
CA THR A 97 1.48 7.60 12.28
C THR A 97 2.81 7.97 12.93
N ASN A 98 3.05 7.50 14.15
CA ASN A 98 4.36 7.58 14.80
C ASN A 98 5.35 6.52 14.26
N ALA A 99 6.57 6.48 14.81
CA ALA A 99 7.61 5.52 14.42
C ALA A 99 7.23 4.05 14.74
N ALA A 100 6.30 3.86 15.67
CA ALA A 100 5.68 2.57 15.99
C ALA A 100 4.50 2.23 15.06
N GLY A 101 4.19 3.06 14.05
CA GLY A 101 3.12 2.89 13.07
C GLY A 101 1.72 3.02 13.66
N GLN A 102 1.62 3.58 14.86
CA GLN A 102 0.34 3.89 15.48
C GLN A 102 -0.15 5.25 14.97
N PRO A 103 -1.42 5.38 14.59
CA PRO A 103 -2.01 6.65 14.20
C PRO A 103 -1.85 7.71 15.29
N ILE A 104 -1.58 8.95 14.90
CA ILE A 104 -1.38 10.09 15.80
C ILE A 104 -2.37 11.21 15.54
N THR A 105 -2.69 12.00 16.57
CA THR A 105 -3.49 13.21 16.46
C THR A 105 -2.69 14.36 15.82
N SER A 106 -3.34 15.50 15.54
CA SER A 106 -2.66 16.71 15.04
C SER A 106 -1.64 17.27 16.03
N ALA A 107 -1.75 16.92 17.32
CA ALA A 107 -0.79 17.26 18.36
C ALA A 107 0.39 16.26 18.46
N GLY A 108 0.44 15.23 17.61
CA GLY A 108 1.52 14.25 17.61
C GLY A 108 1.44 13.18 18.70
N VAL A 109 0.26 12.98 19.28
CA VAL A 109 0.00 11.99 20.33
C VAL A 109 -0.66 10.75 19.73
N SER A 110 -0.24 9.55 20.13
CA SER A 110 -0.86 8.29 19.68
C SER A 110 -2.35 8.26 20.03
N THR A 111 -3.19 7.83 19.09
CA THR A 111 -4.64 7.69 19.31
C THR A 111 -4.99 6.48 20.19
N GLY A 112 -4.01 5.62 20.49
CA GLY A 112 -4.22 4.36 21.22
C GLY A 112 -4.90 3.27 20.38
N ASN A 113 -5.31 3.55 19.15
CA ASN A 113 -5.93 2.57 18.24
C ASN A 113 -5.02 2.32 17.01
N PRO A 114 -4.21 1.25 17.01
CA PRO A 114 -3.32 0.95 15.89
C PRO A 114 -4.09 0.52 14.63
N SER A 115 -5.37 0.15 14.75
CA SER A 115 -6.15 -0.49 13.70
C SER A 115 -7.08 0.45 12.94
N SER A 116 -7.17 1.74 13.30
CA SER A 116 -7.95 2.71 12.51
C SER A 116 -7.39 4.13 12.56
N CYS A 117 -7.67 4.93 11.52
CA CYS A 117 -7.38 6.36 11.50
C CYS A 117 -8.41 7.20 12.29
N ASN A 118 -9.27 6.57 13.10
CA ASN A 118 -10.28 7.32 13.86
C ASN A 118 -9.60 8.20 14.92
N GLY A 119 -9.93 9.50 14.93
CA GLY A 119 -9.28 10.49 15.79
C GLY A 119 -7.83 10.83 15.42
N ALA A 120 -7.30 10.27 14.34
CA ALA A 120 -5.96 10.60 13.85
C ALA A 120 -5.96 11.87 13.00
N ALA A 121 -4.80 12.50 12.85
CA ALA A 121 -4.56 13.56 11.88
C ALA A 121 -4.66 12.98 10.46
N ILE A 122 -5.68 13.40 9.73
CA ILE A 122 -5.92 12.98 8.35
C ILE A 122 -5.07 13.83 7.41
N VAL A 123 -4.35 13.15 6.52
CA VAL A 123 -3.49 13.75 5.50
C VAL A 123 -4.34 14.61 4.56
N GLY A 124 -3.91 15.83 4.30
CA GLY A 124 -4.61 16.80 3.45
C GLY A 124 -5.77 17.54 4.13
N ILE A 125 -6.08 17.23 5.40
CA ILE A 125 -7.12 17.91 6.18
C ILE A 125 -6.51 18.73 7.32
N VAL A 126 -5.51 18.18 8.02
CA VAL A 126 -4.86 18.85 9.15
C VAL A 126 -4.08 20.11 8.72
N GLY A 127 -3.64 20.19 7.46
CA GLY A 127 -2.97 21.35 6.87
C GLY A 127 -1.49 21.47 7.22
N THR A 128 -1.03 20.82 8.28
CA THR A 128 0.38 20.74 8.67
C THR A 128 0.76 19.31 9.03
N ILE A 129 2.03 18.95 8.80
CA ILE A 129 2.52 17.64 9.23
C ILE A 129 2.59 17.66 10.76
N PRO A 130 1.89 16.74 11.46
CA PRO A 130 1.90 16.71 12.92
C PRO A 130 3.32 16.51 13.48
N PRO A 131 3.62 17.04 14.67
CA PRO A 131 4.86 16.69 15.35
C PRO A 131 4.90 15.17 15.60
N ASN A 132 6.10 14.59 15.60
CA ASN A 132 6.32 13.13 15.73
C ASN A 132 5.70 12.26 14.62
N ALA A 133 5.22 12.85 13.52
CA ALA A 133 4.85 12.09 12.33
C ALA A 133 6.08 11.39 11.75
N ALA A 134 6.03 10.06 11.70
CA ALA A 134 7.10 9.19 11.22
C ALA A 134 6.53 8.07 10.34
N GLY A 135 5.34 8.28 9.78
CA GLY A 135 4.74 7.37 8.83
C GLY A 135 3.40 7.87 8.33
N VAL A 136 2.94 7.23 7.26
CA VAL A 136 1.63 7.44 6.66
C VAL A 136 0.95 6.09 6.53
N ARG A 137 -0.29 6.05 7.00
CA ARG A 137 -1.18 4.92 6.79
C ARG A 137 -2.17 5.29 5.70
N SER A 138 -2.30 4.45 4.69
CA SER A 138 -3.23 4.60 3.57
C SER A 138 -4.30 3.51 3.61
N VAL A 139 -5.54 3.89 3.27
CA VAL A 139 -6.69 3.01 3.14
C VAL A 139 -7.33 3.28 1.79
N GLY A 140 -7.23 2.30 0.89
CA GLY A 140 -7.75 2.36 -0.47
C GLY A 140 -8.76 1.27 -0.74
N SER A 141 -9.68 1.52 -1.66
CA SER A 141 -10.64 0.54 -2.13
C SER A 141 -10.76 0.54 -3.64
N LYS A 142 -11.18 -0.60 -4.18
CA LYS A 142 -11.44 -0.78 -5.60
C LYS A 142 -12.76 -1.51 -5.78
N THR A 143 -13.66 -0.91 -6.55
CA THR A 143 -14.96 -1.50 -6.87
C THR A 143 -14.95 -1.98 -8.32
N PHE A 144 -15.45 -3.18 -8.55
CA PHE A 144 -15.55 -3.78 -9.88
C PHE A 144 -16.88 -4.50 -10.04
N ASN A 145 -17.36 -4.57 -11.29
CA ASN A 145 -18.56 -5.30 -11.62
C ASN A 145 -18.30 -6.81 -11.57
N THR A 146 -19.30 -7.56 -11.13
CA THR A 146 -19.30 -9.02 -11.25
C THR A 146 -19.75 -9.44 -12.64
N PHE A 147 -19.30 -10.61 -13.06
CA PHE A 147 -19.65 -11.22 -14.33
C PHE A 147 -20.96 -12.01 -14.22
N LEU A 148 -20.97 -13.08 -13.44
CA LEU A 148 -22.10 -14.02 -13.35
C LEU A 148 -22.88 -13.86 -12.05
N MET A 149 -22.24 -13.44 -10.96
CA MET A 149 -22.93 -13.13 -9.70
C MET A 149 -23.98 -12.02 -9.85
N ARG A 150 -23.88 -11.19 -10.90
CA ARG A 150 -24.91 -10.20 -11.25
C ARG A 150 -26.27 -10.85 -11.55
N ALA A 151 -26.30 -12.08 -12.07
CA ALA A 151 -27.54 -12.82 -12.34
C ALA A 151 -28.31 -13.19 -11.06
N VAL A 152 -27.62 -13.23 -9.91
CA VAL A 152 -28.22 -13.47 -8.58
C VAL A 152 -28.28 -12.21 -7.72
N GLY A 153 -28.18 -11.04 -8.34
CA GLY A 153 -28.38 -9.74 -7.69
C GLY A 153 -27.13 -9.11 -7.07
N VAL A 154 -25.96 -9.77 -7.12
CA VAL A 154 -24.70 -9.19 -6.66
C VAL A 154 -23.97 -8.59 -7.84
N GLY A 155 -24.27 -7.33 -8.16
CA GLY A 155 -23.75 -6.66 -9.36
C GLY A 155 -22.31 -6.12 -9.26
N GLN A 156 -21.81 -5.90 -8.04
CA GLN A 156 -20.48 -5.34 -7.78
C GLN A 156 -19.87 -5.96 -6.52
N LEU A 157 -18.55 -6.00 -6.51
CA LEU A 157 -17.74 -6.32 -5.35
C LEU A 157 -16.71 -5.21 -5.10
N THR A 158 -16.35 -5.02 -3.84
CA THR A 158 -15.37 -4.02 -3.42
C THR A 158 -14.28 -4.70 -2.61
N THR A 159 -13.03 -4.48 -3.00
CA THR A 159 -11.84 -4.86 -2.23
C THR A 159 -11.34 -3.63 -1.50
N THR A 160 -10.95 -3.81 -0.23
CA THR A 160 -10.38 -2.74 0.61
C THR A 160 -9.05 -3.22 1.15
N ALA A 161 -8.05 -2.35 1.13
CA ALA A 161 -6.75 -2.63 1.69
C ALA A 161 -6.29 -1.48 2.58
N THR A 162 -5.42 -1.83 3.52
CA THR A 162 -4.77 -0.88 4.41
C THR A 162 -3.28 -1.16 4.38
N ALA A 163 -2.49 -0.10 4.33
CA ALA A 163 -1.05 -0.16 4.37
C ALA A 163 -0.49 0.93 5.27
N THR A 164 0.67 0.69 5.88
CA THR A 164 1.38 1.70 6.68
C THR A 164 2.85 1.68 6.30
N ALA A 165 3.33 2.80 5.78
CA ALA A 165 4.74 3.02 5.53
C ALA A 165 5.30 3.97 6.59
N ARG A 166 6.56 3.76 6.97
CA ARG A 166 7.22 4.52 8.03
C ARG A 166 8.46 5.19 7.47
N ALA A 167 8.73 6.39 7.96
CA ALA A 167 9.86 7.21 7.61
C ALA A 167 10.56 7.70 8.87
N GLY A 168 11.88 7.80 8.81
CA GLY A 168 12.72 8.26 9.92
C GLY A 168 13.67 7.19 10.44
N TYR A 169 14.42 7.56 11.47
CA TYR A 169 15.45 6.70 12.04
C TYR A 169 14.83 5.67 12.97
N LYS A 170 15.35 4.43 12.94
CA LYS A 170 15.12 3.51 14.06
C LYS A 170 15.80 4.07 15.30
N VAL A 171 14.98 4.47 16.28
CA VAL A 171 15.45 4.95 17.58
C VAL A 171 15.77 3.81 18.56
N ASP A 172 15.35 2.58 18.23
CA ASP A 172 15.66 1.40 19.02
C ASP A 172 16.82 0.64 18.39
N THR A 173 17.96 0.61 19.08
CA THR A 173 18.99 -0.38 18.83
C THR A 173 18.40 -1.74 19.16
N CYS A 174 18.17 -2.52 18.12
CA CYS A 174 17.88 -3.93 18.25
C CYS A 174 18.92 -4.60 19.16
N SER A 175 18.49 -5.22 20.27
CA SER A 175 19.38 -6.15 20.98
C SER A 175 19.67 -7.34 20.07
N ALA A 176 20.90 -7.87 20.11
CA ALA A 176 21.28 -9.04 19.29
C ALA A 176 20.35 -10.26 19.48
N SER A 177 19.62 -10.34 20.59
CA SER A 177 18.62 -11.36 20.90
C SER A 177 17.27 -11.19 20.18
N SER A 178 17.01 -10.04 19.57
CA SER A 178 15.74 -9.71 18.92
C SER A 178 15.70 -10.09 17.43
N GLY A 179 16.77 -10.69 16.90
CA GLY A 179 16.83 -11.24 15.53
C GLY A 179 16.70 -10.20 14.42
N CYS A 180 17.15 -8.95 14.64
CA CYS A 180 17.04 -7.94 13.60
C CYS A 180 18.00 -8.20 12.46
N PHE A 181 17.47 -8.08 11.26
CA PHE A 181 18.26 -8.07 10.05
C PHE A 181 19.01 -6.74 9.96
N ILE A 182 20.34 -6.81 9.99
CA ILE A 182 21.19 -5.75 9.45
C ILE A 182 21.10 -5.88 7.94
N LEU A 183 20.67 -4.83 7.26
CA LEU A 183 20.74 -4.75 5.79
C LEU A 183 22.05 -4.04 5.43
N PRO A 184 23.12 -4.78 5.08
CA PRO A 184 24.39 -4.16 4.71
C PRO A 184 24.22 -3.48 3.35
N VAL A 185 24.20 -2.14 3.35
CA VAL A 185 24.17 -1.32 2.13
C VAL A 185 25.57 -0.85 1.82
N THR A 186 26.00 -0.99 0.57
CA THR A 186 27.22 -0.36 0.04
C THR A 186 26.85 0.91 -0.69
N VAL A 187 27.66 1.94 -0.50
CA VAL A 187 27.56 3.22 -1.22
C VAL A 187 28.90 3.51 -1.90
N PRO A 188 28.92 4.31 -2.98
CA PRO A 188 30.16 4.76 -3.59
C PRO A 188 31.08 5.46 -2.57
N VAL A 189 32.37 5.57 -2.87
CA VAL A 189 33.32 6.27 -1.98
C VAL A 189 33.15 7.79 -2.00
N THR A 190 32.57 8.32 -3.07
CA THR A 190 32.32 9.76 -3.28
C THR A 190 30.83 9.99 -3.52
N THR A 191 30.34 11.19 -3.20
CA THR A 191 28.94 11.53 -3.43
C THR A 191 28.59 11.45 -4.92
N VAL A 192 27.39 10.94 -5.21
CA VAL A 192 26.86 10.76 -6.57
C VAL A 192 25.51 11.46 -6.66
N THR A 193 25.27 12.13 -7.78
CA THR A 193 24.00 12.77 -8.12
C THR A 193 23.42 12.16 -9.40
N CYS A 194 22.16 12.42 -9.73
CA CYS A 194 21.62 12.07 -11.04
C CYS A 194 21.65 13.28 -11.98
N ASP A 195 22.07 13.07 -13.22
CA ASP A 195 21.93 14.08 -14.27
C ASP A 195 20.47 14.25 -14.72
N GLY A 196 20.21 15.20 -15.63
CA GLY A 196 18.87 15.43 -16.19
C GLY A 196 18.30 14.28 -17.03
N SER A 197 19.10 13.25 -17.33
CA SER A 197 18.68 12.00 -17.98
C SER A 197 18.57 10.83 -16.99
N ASN A 198 18.69 11.12 -15.69
CA ASN A 198 18.66 10.19 -14.58
C ASN A 198 19.82 9.18 -14.58
N ASN A 199 21.00 9.54 -15.08
CA ASN A 199 22.23 8.74 -14.98
C ASN A 199 23.08 9.18 -13.77
N PRO A 200 23.82 8.26 -13.13
CA PRO A 200 24.68 8.59 -12.01
C PRO A 200 25.92 9.38 -12.43
N VAL A 201 26.15 10.53 -11.80
CA VAL A 201 27.29 11.40 -12.02
C VAL A 201 27.98 11.68 -10.67
N PRO A 202 29.27 11.32 -10.52
CA PRO A 202 30.05 11.67 -9.33
C PRO A 202 30.17 13.19 -9.16
N ALA A 203 30.24 13.65 -7.91
CA ALA A 203 30.55 15.05 -7.63
C ALA A 203 31.89 15.47 -8.28
N ASN A 204 31.94 16.71 -8.78
CA ASN A 204 33.15 17.31 -9.34
C ASN A 204 33.43 18.65 -8.64
N PRO A 205 34.48 18.76 -7.81
CA PRO A 205 35.48 17.74 -7.50
C PRO A 205 34.90 16.56 -6.71
N PRO A 206 35.54 15.36 -6.76
CA PRO A 206 35.08 14.20 -5.98
C PRO A 206 35.07 14.49 -4.49
N THR A 207 33.89 14.46 -3.87
CA THR A 207 33.72 14.70 -2.43
C THR A 207 33.39 13.39 -1.71
N PRO A 208 34.21 12.96 -0.73
CA PRO A 208 33.92 11.75 0.04
C PRO A 208 32.74 11.95 0.99
N TYR A 209 32.09 10.85 1.38
CA TYR A 209 31.12 10.86 2.46
C TYR A 209 31.80 11.16 3.81
N VAL A 210 31.20 12.04 4.60
CA VAL A 210 31.69 12.41 5.93
C VAL A 210 30.79 11.77 6.98
N THR A 211 31.38 11.08 7.94
CA THR A 211 30.65 10.46 9.05
C THR A 211 29.87 11.51 9.84
N GLY A 212 28.62 11.20 10.20
CA GLY A 212 27.75 12.10 10.97
C GLY A 212 27.04 13.17 10.14
N GLN A 213 27.19 13.16 8.81
CA GLN A 213 26.39 13.96 7.89
C GLN A 213 25.27 13.12 7.29
N LEU A 214 24.13 13.78 7.04
CA LEU A 214 22.97 13.16 6.42
C LEU A 214 23.07 13.28 4.90
N TYR A 215 22.92 12.17 4.20
CA TYR A 215 22.99 12.11 2.75
C TYR A 215 21.72 11.50 2.17
N VAL A 216 21.19 12.12 1.11
CA VAL A 216 20.19 11.51 0.24
C VAL A 216 20.94 10.80 -0.88
N LEU A 217 20.86 9.48 -0.91
CA LEU A 217 21.47 8.64 -1.95
C LEU A 217 20.47 8.51 -3.10
N PRO A 218 20.75 9.10 -4.28
CA PRO A 218 19.78 9.07 -5.36
C PRO A 218 19.85 7.72 -6.09
N LEU A 219 18.68 7.11 -6.32
CA LEU A 219 18.54 5.93 -7.16
C LEU A 219 18.37 6.37 -8.61
N CYS A 220 19.50 6.63 -9.29
CA CYS A 220 19.50 6.87 -10.73
C CYS A 220 19.01 5.61 -11.47
N LYS A 221 18.56 5.78 -12.71
CA LYS A 221 17.93 4.75 -13.57
C LYS A 221 18.60 3.37 -13.45
N ASN A 222 17.82 2.28 -13.49
CA ASN A 222 18.07 0.82 -13.38
C ASN A 222 19.48 0.22 -13.68
N GLY A 223 20.56 0.89 -13.32
CA GLY A 223 21.94 0.45 -13.44
C GLY A 223 22.51 0.19 -12.05
N PRO A 224 23.32 -0.86 -11.87
CA PRO A 224 24.00 -1.13 -10.61
C PRO A 224 25.08 -0.06 -10.40
N GLY A 225 24.79 1.00 -9.65
CA GLY A 225 25.77 2.09 -9.51
C GLY A 225 25.78 2.81 -8.18
N ASN A 226 24.61 3.13 -7.63
CA ASN A 226 24.55 4.12 -6.54
C ASN A 226 24.35 3.53 -5.15
N VAL A 227 23.77 2.33 -5.09
CA VAL A 227 23.65 1.55 -3.86
C VAL A 227 23.80 0.07 -4.24
N GLY A 228 24.50 -0.69 -3.42
CA GLY A 228 24.50 -2.15 -3.46
C GLY A 228 24.07 -2.71 -2.12
N TRP A 229 23.77 -4.01 -2.07
CA TRP A 229 23.67 -4.72 -0.81
C TRP A 229 24.72 -5.83 -0.78
N ILE A 230 25.27 -6.09 0.40
CA ILE A 230 26.17 -7.23 0.59
C ILE A 230 25.28 -8.45 0.80
N ASP A 231 25.28 -9.36 -0.17
CA ASP A 231 24.68 -10.69 0.00
C ASP A 231 25.69 -11.59 0.71
N TRP A 232 25.40 -11.94 1.96
CA TRP A 232 26.22 -12.86 2.74
C TRP A 232 25.75 -14.27 2.44
N THR A 233 26.56 -15.04 1.72
CA THR A 233 26.35 -16.48 1.56
C THR A 233 27.17 -17.24 2.61
N PRO A 234 26.56 -18.08 3.47
CA PRO A 234 25.13 -18.36 3.63
C PRO A 234 24.39 -17.30 4.46
N THR A 235 23.08 -17.18 4.22
CA THR A 235 22.17 -16.06 4.57
C THR A 235 21.93 -15.79 6.06
N ALA A 236 22.75 -16.32 6.98
CA ALA A 236 22.66 -16.06 8.41
C ALA A 236 23.98 -16.27 9.18
N GLY A 237 25.13 -15.94 8.59
CA GLY A 237 26.41 -15.95 9.34
C GLY A 237 26.69 -17.28 10.04
N GLY A 238 26.52 -18.40 9.32
CA GLY A 238 26.72 -19.75 9.82
C GLY A 238 27.87 -20.45 9.07
N SER A 239 28.98 -20.64 9.80
CA SER A 239 30.08 -21.61 9.65
C SER A 239 30.73 -21.83 8.27
N SER A 240 31.97 -21.35 8.15
CA SER A 240 33.10 -22.23 7.82
C SER A 240 33.96 -22.41 9.07
#